data_AF-A0A9X2I2W5-F1
#
_entry.id   AF-A0A9X2I2W5-F1
#
_cell.length_a   1.000
_cell.length_b   1.000
_cell.length_c   1.000
_cell.angle_alpha   90.00
_cell.angle_beta   90.00
_cell.angle_gamma   90.00
#
_symmetry.space_group_name_H-M   'P 1'
#
loop_
_entity.id
_entity.type
_entity.pdbx_description
1 polymer ?
#
loop_
_entity_poly.entity_id
_entity_poly.type
_entity_poly.pdbx_seq_one_letter_code
_entity_poly.pdbx_strand_id
1 'polypeptide(L)'
;MKIRPLILFALTTMCVGTISAQSNDCITMGALAYDDAKAENYDAAYPALLELWEECPEYSLNTYIYLEKAIRKKLENAEDGDKEELIDELSEIWKARLELYPNKTSKGDIYSEEAKLKYKNKIGSKAEQYKAFDKAFNEDRENFTSPVGLYAYFSLLVDLQDAGERSLEDVFEKYDEVIAKVEEEENELAESLASLIEKQESGKTLTTEEKNILKSAETNLEAYSTVKKSINGKLGQRADCDNLIALYNKDFTSNSSEVDWLQKANARLSAKNCTKDPLFFKVSEALHKLEPSARSAYSLGQLAEAEGDRLKALNYYNEAAELETNKADKAKIFYKIANNYRDQGNLGQARTFYKKALSAKPSLGIAYLHIANMYSKSVNDCGSDPFSKRAVYWLAADYAEMAARVDPSLASDANQAAAAYKGLAPQKSEVFQSSYKSGDAIKVGCWIGETVRVPNF
;
A
#
# COMPACT_ATOMS: atom_id res chain seq x y z
N MET A 1 45.46 -38.13 -90.00
CA MET A 1 44.72 -38.54 -88.78
C MET A 1 45.74 -38.88 -87.71
N LYS A 2 45.82 -38.04 -86.67
CA LYS A 2 46.91 -38.00 -85.70
C LYS A 2 46.51 -38.68 -84.37
N ILE A 3 47.27 -39.72 -84.01
CA ILE A 3 48.04 -39.96 -82.77
C ILE A 3 47.36 -39.75 -81.38
N ARG A 4 47.45 -40.83 -80.55
CA ARG A 4 47.24 -41.04 -79.08
C ARG A 4 48.02 -40.03 -78.15
N PRO A 5 48.05 -40.07 -76.78
CA PRO A 5 47.53 -41.03 -75.75
C PRO A 5 46.93 -40.41 -74.45
N LEU A 6 46.52 -41.31 -73.54
CA LEU A 6 46.25 -41.16 -72.10
C LEU A 6 47.43 -40.50 -71.32
N ILE A 7 47.19 -39.48 -70.47
CA ILE A 7 48.13 -39.01 -69.43
C ILE A 7 47.38 -38.63 -68.15
N LEU A 8 47.90 -39.13 -67.02
CA LEU A 8 47.61 -38.82 -65.61
C LEU A 8 47.22 -37.35 -65.34
N PHE A 9 46.12 -37.14 -64.62
CA PHE A 9 45.85 -35.87 -63.95
C PHE A 9 46.47 -35.88 -62.55
N ALA A 10 47.49 -35.05 -62.36
CA ALA A 10 48.12 -34.82 -61.07
C ALA A 10 47.18 -34.03 -60.15
N LEU A 11 47.05 -34.52 -58.92
CA LEU A 11 46.37 -33.86 -57.82
C LEU A 11 47.27 -32.72 -57.31
N THR A 12 47.03 -31.49 -57.77
CA THR A 12 47.57 -30.29 -57.13
C THR A 12 46.48 -29.67 -56.27
N THR A 13 46.54 -29.97 -54.98
CA THR A 13 45.89 -29.21 -53.91
C THR A 13 46.45 -27.79 -53.89
N MET A 14 45.76 -26.87 -54.55
CA MET A 14 45.86 -25.45 -54.24
C MET A 14 44.88 -25.16 -53.10
N CYS A 15 45.38 -25.10 -51.87
CA CYS A 15 44.73 -24.34 -50.81
C CYS A 15 44.73 -22.87 -51.22
N VAL A 16 43.67 -22.42 -51.88
CA VAL A 16 43.34 -21.00 -51.93
C VAL A 16 42.73 -20.69 -50.56
N GLY A 17 43.56 -20.16 -49.66
CA GLY A 17 43.03 -19.45 -48.50
C GLY A 17 42.27 -18.25 -49.01
N THR A 18 40.94 -18.29 -48.94
CA THR A 18 40.11 -17.10 -49.02
C THR A 18 40.40 -16.26 -47.79
N ILE A 19 41.38 -15.35 -47.87
CA ILE A 19 41.46 -14.24 -46.94
C ILE A 19 40.23 -13.37 -47.25
N SER A 20 39.30 -13.29 -46.30
CA SER A 20 38.09 -12.49 -46.44
C SER A 20 38.47 -11.03 -46.68
N ALA A 21 38.00 -10.43 -47.77
CA ALA A 21 38.14 -8.99 -48.00
C ALA A 21 37.16 -8.15 -47.14
N GLN A 22 36.15 -8.77 -46.51
CA GLN A 22 35.19 -8.09 -45.64
C GLN A 22 35.79 -7.69 -44.28
N SER A 23 36.70 -8.47 -43.69
CA SER A 23 37.14 -8.22 -42.31
C SER A 23 37.96 -6.93 -42.12
N ASN A 24 38.58 -6.41 -43.19
CA ASN A 24 39.43 -5.22 -43.09
C ASN A 24 38.61 -3.92 -43.11
N ASP A 25 37.39 -3.95 -43.66
CA ASP A 25 36.55 -2.78 -43.84
C ASP A 25 35.77 -2.46 -42.55
N CYS A 26 35.19 -3.47 -41.90
CA CYS A 26 34.48 -3.31 -40.62
C CYS A 26 35.34 -2.69 -39.52
N ILE A 27 36.65 -2.98 -39.49
CA ILE A 27 37.58 -2.44 -38.50
C ILE A 27 37.80 -0.93 -38.73
N THR A 28 38.00 -0.54 -39.99
CA THR A 28 38.23 0.86 -40.36
C THR A 28 36.97 1.69 -40.17
N MET A 29 35.81 1.19 -40.62
CA MET A 29 34.51 1.81 -40.35
C MET A 29 34.26 1.96 -38.84
N GLY A 30 34.52 0.89 -38.08
CA GLY A 30 34.36 0.85 -36.63
C GLY A 30 35.19 1.88 -35.89
N ALA A 31 36.46 2.04 -36.27
CA ALA A 31 37.37 2.97 -35.62
C ALA A 31 36.88 4.43 -35.74
N LEU A 32 36.50 4.84 -36.95
CA LEU A 32 36.04 6.21 -37.19
C LEU A 32 34.70 6.48 -36.50
N ALA A 33 33.72 5.59 -36.68
CA ALA A 33 32.38 5.75 -36.11
C ALA A 33 32.41 5.81 -34.57
N TYR A 34 33.22 4.98 -33.92
CA TYR A 34 33.30 4.96 -32.47
C TYR A 34 34.06 6.15 -31.88
N ASP A 35 35.04 6.71 -32.58
CA ASP A 35 35.75 7.88 -32.08
C ASP A 35 34.85 9.12 -32.09
N ASP A 36 34.06 9.33 -33.15
CA ASP A 36 33.03 10.37 -33.19
C ASP A 36 31.94 10.12 -32.13
N ALA A 37 31.47 8.88 -31.97
CA ALA A 37 30.44 8.55 -31.00
C ALA A 37 30.91 8.70 -29.53
N LYS A 38 32.18 8.41 -29.23
CA LYS A 38 32.80 8.68 -27.92
C LYS A 38 32.92 10.16 -27.64
N ALA A 39 33.12 10.98 -28.67
CA ALA A 39 33.12 12.43 -28.57
C ALA A 39 31.71 13.04 -28.52
N GLU A 40 30.66 12.20 -28.47
CA GLU A 40 29.24 12.58 -28.51
C GLU A 40 28.85 13.35 -29.79
N ASN A 41 29.66 13.26 -30.85
CA ASN A 41 29.38 13.83 -32.17
C ASN A 41 28.48 12.88 -32.98
N TYR A 42 27.24 12.68 -32.51
CA TYR A 42 26.34 11.68 -33.06
C TYR A 42 25.89 11.99 -34.49
N ASP A 43 25.84 13.26 -34.90
CA ASP A 43 25.48 13.62 -36.28
C ASP A 43 26.51 13.11 -37.29
N ALA A 44 27.81 13.17 -36.92
CA ALA A 44 28.89 12.63 -37.75
C ALA A 44 29.01 11.10 -37.64
N ALA A 45 28.83 10.55 -36.43
CA ALA A 45 28.97 9.12 -36.20
C ALA A 45 27.85 8.29 -36.85
N TYR A 46 26.63 8.82 -36.89
CA TYR A 46 25.43 8.04 -37.20
C TYR A 46 25.43 7.36 -38.57
N PRO A 47 25.82 8.00 -39.70
CA PRO A 47 25.88 7.32 -41.00
C PRO A 47 26.83 6.11 -40.99
N ALA A 48 28.02 6.26 -40.40
CA ALA A 48 28.99 5.17 -40.32
C ALA A 48 28.56 4.07 -39.33
N LEU A 49 27.83 4.42 -38.27
CA LEU A 49 27.24 3.46 -37.35
C LEU A 49 26.12 2.64 -38.01
N LEU A 50 25.30 3.25 -38.88
CA LEU A 50 24.28 2.54 -39.65
C LEU A 50 24.91 1.58 -40.65
N GLU A 51 25.92 2.03 -41.41
CA GLU A 51 26.67 1.18 -42.34
C GLU A 51 27.31 -0.02 -41.62
N LEU A 52 27.89 0.20 -40.43
CA LEU A 52 28.40 -0.89 -39.59
C LEU A 52 27.32 -1.88 -39.14
N TRP A 53 26.12 -1.40 -38.83
CA TRP A 53 25.02 -2.27 -38.42
C TRP A 53 24.50 -3.10 -39.60
N GLU A 54 24.41 -2.51 -40.79
CA GLU A 54 23.92 -3.20 -41.99
C GLU A 54 24.94 -4.18 -42.57
N GLU A 55 26.21 -3.78 -42.67
CA GLU A 55 27.25 -4.58 -43.33
C GLU A 55 28.01 -5.50 -42.36
N CYS A 56 28.15 -5.08 -41.10
CA CYS A 56 28.98 -5.75 -40.10
C CYS A 56 28.25 -5.98 -38.76
N PRO A 57 27.02 -6.53 -38.74
CA PRO A 57 26.16 -6.58 -37.56
C PRO A 57 26.75 -7.35 -36.36
N GLU A 58 27.63 -8.32 -36.59
CA GLU A 58 28.29 -9.11 -35.54
C GLU A 58 29.58 -8.47 -35.00
N TYR A 59 30.07 -7.40 -35.63
CA TYR A 59 31.39 -6.81 -35.34
C TYR A 59 31.53 -6.37 -33.89
N SER A 60 30.53 -5.67 -33.34
CA SER A 60 30.54 -5.25 -31.96
C SER A 60 29.17 -4.83 -31.44
N LEU A 61 28.90 -5.21 -30.19
CA LEU A 61 27.78 -4.67 -29.41
C LEU A 61 27.81 -3.14 -29.31
N ASN A 62 28.99 -2.52 -29.41
CA ASN A 62 29.13 -1.07 -29.32
C ASN A 62 28.43 -0.34 -30.47
N THR A 63 28.32 -0.92 -31.67
CA THR A 63 27.54 -0.33 -32.77
C THR A 63 26.12 -0.04 -32.32
N TYR A 64 25.45 -1.03 -31.73
CA TYR A 64 24.08 -0.93 -31.23
C TYR A 64 23.95 0.09 -30.09
N ILE A 65 24.89 0.10 -29.15
CA ILE A 65 24.90 1.05 -28.03
C ILE A 65 25.05 2.49 -28.54
N TYR A 66 25.94 2.72 -29.52
CA TYR A 66 26.15 4.06 -30.07
C TYR A 66 25.02 4.49 -31.00
N LEU A 67 24.43 3.58 -31.78
CA LEU A 67 23.22 3.85 -32.54
C LEU A 67 22.07 4.25 -31.64
N GLU A 68 21.84 3.51 -30.55
CA GLU A 68 20.81 3.88 -29.56
C GLU A 68 21.03 5.30 -29.02
N LYS A 69 22.26 5.66 -28.65
CA LYS A 69 22.59 7.00 -28.17
C LYS A 69 22.35 8.07 -29.24
N ALA A 70 22.77 7.80 -30.48
CA ALA A 70 22.59 8.72 -31.60
C ALA A 70 21.11 8.95 -31.91
N ILE A 71 20.31 7.89 -31.98
CA ILE A 71 18.87 7.97 -32.24
C ILE A 71 18.15 8.67 -31.09
N ARG A 72 18.48 8.36 -29.83
CA ARG A 72 17.93 9.09 -28.68
C ARG A 72 18.26 10.58 -28.74
N LYS A 73 19.45 10.95 -29.19
CA LYS A 73 19.81 12.36 -29.38
C LYS A 73 19.01 13.03 -30.49
N LYS A 74 18.80 12.33 -31.61
CA LYS A 74 17.91 12.79 -32.69
C LYS A 74 16.48 12.96 -32.19
N LEU A 75 15.94 12.01 -31.41
CA LEU A 75 14.60 12.06 -30.82
C LEU A 75 14.39 13.27 -29.90
N GLU A 76 15.40 13.71 -29.15
CA GLU A 76 15.33 14.94 -28.34
C GLU A 76 15.10 16.20 -29.18
N ASN A 77 15.63 16.22 -30.40
CA ASN A 77 15.61 17.37 -31.30
C ASN A 77 14.55 17.28 -32.41
N ALA A 78 13.92 16.12 -32.58
CA ALA A 78 12.97 15.84 -33.64
C ALA A 78 11.62 16.56 -33.41
N GLU A 79 10.98 16.96 -34.51
CA GLU A 79 9.58 17.37 -34.50
C GLU A 79 8.67 16.16 -34.24
N ASP A 80 7.46 16.37 -33.74
CA ASP A 80 6.56 15.27 -33.35
C ASP A 80 6.24 14.31 -34.52
N GLY A 81 6.26 14.80 -35.77
CA GLY A 81 6.03 13.98 -36.96
C GLY A 81 7.15 12.99 -37.30
N ASP A 82 8.39 13.24 -36.84
CA ASP A 82 9.56 12.44 -37.20
C ASP A 82 9.94 11.42 -36.10
N LYS A 83 9.30 11.51 -34.92
CA LYS A 83 9.65 10.68 -33.77
C LYS A 83 9.26 9.21 -33.92
N GLU A 84 8.18 8.93 -34.64
CA GLU A 84 7.71 7.56 -34.86
C GLU A 84 8.74 6.75 -35.65
N GLU A 85 9.22 7.30 -36.77
CA GLU A 85 10.23 6.66 -37.63
C GLU A 85 11.53 6.37 -36.86
N LEU A 86 12.00 7.33 -36.07
CA LEU A 86 13.20 7.16 -35.24
C LEU A 86 13.02 6.08 -34.15
N ILE A 87 11.82 5.98 -33.54
CA ILE A 87 11.53 4.94 -32.54
C ILE A 87 11.43 3.56 -33.20
N ASP A 88 10.87 3.47 -34.40
CA ASP A 88 10.77 2.22 -35.14
C ASP A 88 12.15 1.73 -35.59
N GLU A 89 13.01 2.62 -36.08
CA GLU A 89 14.40 2.29 -36.41
C GLU A 89 15.17 1.77 -35.18
N LEU A 90 15.02 2.45 -34.03
CA LEU A 90 15.62 2.00 -32.78
C LEU A 90 15.08 0.63 -32.34
N SER A 91 13.80 0.35 -32.59
CA SER A 91 13.18 -0.94 -32.28
C SER A 91 13.79 -2.07 -33.11
N GLU A 92 14.08 -1.85 -34.39
CA GLU A 92 14.78 -2.83 -35.23
C GLU A 92 16.24 -3.05 -34.80
N ILE A 93 16.95 -1.98 -34.42
CA ILE A 93 18.32 -2.07 -33.87
C ILE A 93 18.32 -2.89 -32.57
N TRP A 94 17.36 -2.64 -31.68
CA TRP A 94 17.21 -3.40 -30.45
C TRP A 94 16.85 -4.87 -30.66
N LYS A 95 15.98 -5.16 -31.63
CA LYS A 95 15.66 -6.54 -32.02
C LYS A 95 16.90 -7.28 -32.53
N ALA A 96 17.66 -6.67 -33.43
CA ALA A 96 18.92 -7.24 -33.91
C ALA A 96 19.94 -7.44 -32.76
N ARG A 97 20.03 -6.48 -31.83
CA ARG A 97 20.88 -6.59 -30.63
C ARG A 97 20.47 -7.78 -29.75
N LEU A 98 19.17 -7.99 -29.54
CA LEU A 98 18.65 -9.10 -28.76
C LEU A 98 18.94 -10.46 -29.42
N GLU A 99 18.90 -10.53 -30.75
CA GLU A 99 19.20 -11.73 -31.52
C GLU A 99 20.71 -12.08 -31.50
N LEU A 100 21.58 -11.09 -31.67
CA LEU A 100 23.03 -11.30 -31.80
C LEU A 100 23.79 -11.29 -30.48
N TYR A 101 23.30 -10.56 -29.47
CA TYR A 101 23.94 -10.44 -28.16
C TYR A 101 22.97 -10.78 -27.00
N PRO A 102 22.28 -11.93 -27.02
CA PRO A 102 21.27 -12.29 -26.02
C PRO A 102 21.85 -12.39 -24.60
N ASN A 103 23.09 -12.84 -24.45
CA ASN A 103 23.74 -12.99 -23.14
C ASN A 103 24.29 -11.67 -22.57
N LYS A 104 24.20 -10.56 -23.32
CA LYS A 104 24.69 -9.23 -22.92
C LYS A 104 23.60 -8.16 -23.01
N THR A 105 22.35 -8.57 -23.23
CA THR A 105 21.22 -7.67 -23.43
C THR A 105 20.03 -8.21 -22.65
N SER A 106 19.62 -7.47 -21.63
CA SER A 106 18.39 -7.75 -20.87
C SER A 106 17.18 -7.50 -21.76
N LYS A 107 16.29 -8.48 -21.86
CA LYS A 107 15.04 -8.34 -22.64
C LYS A 107 14.12 -7.34 -21.96
N GLY A 108 14.03 -7.40 -20.63
CA GLY A 108 13.20 -6.52 -19.82
C GLY A 108 13.62 -5.06 -19.97
N ASP A 109 14.92 -4.79 -19.96
CA ASP A 109 15.45 -3.43 -20.16
C ASP A 109 15.06 -2.90 -21.54
N ILE A 110 15.33 -3.66 -22.60
CA ILE A 110 15.06 -3.24 -23.97
C ILE A 110 13.56 -3.03 -24.20
N TYR A 111 12.72 -3.98 -23.83
CA TYR A 111 11.27 -3.86 -24.02
C TYR A 111 10.68 -2.74 -23.14
N SER A 112 11.20 -2.55 -21.91
CA SER A 112 10.78 -1.45 -21.04
C SER A 112 11.18 -0.09 -21.62
N GLU A 113 12.38 0.05 -22.15
CA GLU A 113 12.83 1.25 -22.85
C GLU A 113 12.00 1.57 -24.09
N GLU A 114 11.69 0.56 -24.91
CA GLU A 114 10.81 0.71 -26.07
C GLU A 114 9.41 1.17 -25.67
N ALA A 115 8.81 0.53 -24.67
CA ALA A 115 7.50 0.90 -24.16
C ALA A 115 7.49 2.33 -23.59
N LYS A 116 8.54 2.74 -22.88
CA LYS A 116 8.69 4.11 -22.36
C LYS A 116 8.84 5.14 -23.46
N LEU A 117 9.59 4.85 -24.52
CA LEU A 117 9.72 5.76 -25.67
C LEU A 117 8.37 5.95 -26.36
N LYS A 118 7.63 4.86 -26.61
CA LYS A 118 6.29 4.91 -27.19
C LYS A 118 5.33 5.72 -26.32
N TYR A 119 5.31 5.45 -25.01
CA TYR A 119 4.47 6.17 -24.05
C TYR A 119 4.80 7.67 -23.95
N LYS A 120 6.08 8.03 -23.78
CA LYS A 120 6.54 9.42 -23.64
C LYS A 120 6.21 10.26 -24.87
N ASN A 121 6.33 9.67 -26.05
CA ASN A 121 6.10 10.34 -27.33
C ASN A 121 4.69 10.10 -27.90
N LYS A 122 3.82 9.40 -27.16
CA LYS A 122 2.44 9.10 -27.56
C LYS A 122 2.32 8.36 -28.90
N ILE A 123 3.28 7.47 -29.18
CA ILE A 123 3.29 6.63 -30.38
C ILE A 123 2.40 5.42 -30.19
N GLY A 124 1.57 5.13 -31.20
CA GLY A 124 0.56 4.08 -31.14
C GLY A 124 -0.61 4.38 -30.20
N SER A 125 -1.61 3.51 -30.22
CA SER A 125 -2.75 3.54 -29.31
C SER A 125 -2.33 3.21 -27.87
N LYS A 126 -3.17 3.59 -26.89
CA LYS A 126 -2.96 3.22 -25.48
C LYS A 126 -2.91 1.71 -25.28
N ALA A 127 -3.66 0.95 -26.08
CA ALA A 127 -3.67 -0.52 -26.03
C ALA A 127 -2.33 -1.10 -26.50
N GLU A 128 -1.74 -0.54 -27.56
CA GLU A 128 -0.42 -0.94 -28.05
C GLU A 128 0.69 -0.56 -27.06
N GLN A 129 0.63 0.65 -26.49
CA GLN A 129 1.56 1.08 -25.44
C GLN A 129 1.46 0.18 -24.20
N TYR A 130 0.24 -0.14 -23.75
CA TYR A 130 0.01 -1.08 -22.65
C TYR A 130 0.61 -2.44 -22.97
N LYS A 131 0.36 -2.97 -24.17
CA LYS A 131 0.89 -4.26 -24.61
C LYS A 131 2.42 -4.29 -24.65
N ALA A 132 3.07 -3.18 -25.00
CA ALA A 132 4.52 -3.07 -24.95
C ALA A 132 5.05 -3.21 -23.51
N PHE A 133 4.43 -2.52 -22.54
CA PHE A 133 4.76 -2.68 -21.12
C PHE A 133 4.42 -4.07 -20.59
N ASP A 134 3.28 -4.64 -20.98
CA ASP A 134 2.83 -5.97 -20.57
C ASP A 134 3.82 -7.05 -21.04
N LYS A 135 4.30 -6.93 -22.28
CA LYS A 135 5.39 -7.77 -22.80
C LYS A 135 6.67 -7.61 -21.99
N ALA A 136 7.11 -6.36 -21.74
CA ALA A 136 8.32 -6.10 -20.98
C ALA A 136 8.26 -6.69 -19.56
N PHE A 137 7.13 -6.51 -18.87
CA PHE A 137 6.91 -7.00 -17.52
C PHE A 137 6.82 -8.53 -17.46
N ASN A 138 6.15 -9.18 -18.42
CA ASN A 138 5.90 -10.62 -18.36
C ASN A 138 7.07 -11.47 -18.91
N GLU A 139 7.82 -10.97 -19.90
CA GLU A 139 8.95 -11.72 -20.46
C GLU A 139 10.22 -11.64 -19.59
N ASP A 140 10.36 -10.59 -18.77
CA ASP A 140 11.54 -10.37 -17.94
C ASP A 140 11.22 -9.44 -16.76
N ARG A 141 10.37 -9.94 -15.86
CA ARG A 141 9.89 -9.19 -14.69
C ARG A 141 11.02 -8.71 -13.79
N GLU A 142 12.06 -9.51 -13.63
CA GLU A 142 13.22 -9.21 -12.78
C GLU A 142 13.85 -7.87 -13.21
N ASN A 143 14.09 -7.69 -14.51
CA ASN A 143 14.69 -6.48 -15.05
C ASN A 143 13.69 -5.33 -15.34
N PHE A 144 12.40 -5.50 -15.05
CA PHE A 144 11.42 -4.41 -15.15
C PHE A 144 11.47 -3.49 -13.92
N THR A 145 12.52 -2.68 -13.82
CA THR A 145 12.87 -1.90 -12.61
C THR A 145 12.63 -0.39 -12.76
N SER A 146 11.94 0.05 -13.82
CA SER A 146 11.75 1.49 -14.04
C SER A 146 10.55 2.03 -13.26
N PRO A 147 10.72 2.99 -12.32
CA PRO A 147 9.58 3.60 -11.62
C PRO A 147 8.59 4.24 -12.61
N VAL A 148 9.11 4.95 -13.62
CA VAL A 148 8.30 5.55 -14.69
C VAL A 148 7.58 4.48 -15.51
N GLY A 149 8.25 3.35 -15.80
CA GLY A 149 7.65 2.22 -16.50
C GLY A 149 6.49 1.60 -15.72
N LEU A 150 6.68 1.32 -14.42
CA LEU A 150 5.64 0.80 -13.54
C LEU A 150 4.43 1.73 -13.44
N TYR A 151 4.68 3.04 -13.31
CA TYR A 151 3.61 4.03 -13.34
C TYR A 151 2.85 4.05 -14.68
N ALA A 152 3.59 4.12 -15.80
CA ALA A 152 3.00 4.20 -17.13
C ALA A 152 2.17 2.94 -17.44
N TYR A 153 2.69 1.76 -17.08
CA TYR A 153 2.02 0.49 -17.25
C TYR A 153 0.67 0.45 -16.54
N PHE A 154 0.64 0.82 -15.25
CA PHE A 154 -0.61 0.92 -14.49
C PHE A 154 -1.53 2.01 -15.03
N SER A 155 -0.98 3.19 -15.34
CA SER A 155 -1.75 4.33 -15.83
C SER A 155 -2.44 4.05 -17.15
N LEU A 156 -1.78 3.34 -18.07
CA LEU A 156 -2.37 2.95 -19.36
C LEU A 156 -3.53 1.97 -19.18
N LEU A 157 -3.43 1.03 -18.24
CA LEU A 157 -4.54 0.13 -17.94
C LEU A 157 -5.75 0.88 -17.41
N VAL A 158 -5.51 1.83 -16.51
CA VAL A 158 -6.54 2.74 -16.00
C VAL A 158 -7.21 3.51 -17.15
N ASP A 159 -6.42 4.04 -18.07
CA ASP A 159 -6.95 4.77 -19.23
C ASP A 159 -7.77 3.87 -20.16
N LEU A 160 -7.38 2.60 -20.34
CA LEU A 160 -8.14 1.61 -21.11
C LEU A 160 -9.44 1.21 -20.40
N GLN A 161 -9.44 1.14 -19.06
CA GLN A 161 -10.64 0.92 -18.28
C GLN A 161 -11.61 2.10 -18.40
N ASP A 162 -11.11 3.34 -18.37
CA ASP A 162 -11.92 4.54 -18.58
C ASP A 162 -12.54 4.59 -19.99
N ALA A 163 -11.85 4.01 -20.98
CA ALA A 163 -12.36 3.83 -22.35
C ALA A 163 -13.34 2.65 -22.50
N GLY A 164 -13.52 1.83 -21.46
CA GLY A 164 -14.37 0.63 -21.49
C GLY A 164 -13.75 -0.59 -22.20
N GLU A 165 -12.45 -0.53 -22.50
CA GLU A 165 -11.69 -1.61 -23.18
C GLU A 165 -11.12 -2.66 -22.20
N ARG A 166 -11.14 -2.34 -20.91
CA ARG A 166 -10.65 -3.18 -19.80
C ARG A 166 -11.62 -3.14 -18.64
N SER A 167 -11.62 -4.20 -17.86
CA SER A 167 -12.51 -4.32 -16.71
C SER A 167 -11.92 -3.59 -15.50
N LEU A 168 -12.75 -3.26 -14.51
CA LEU A 168 -12.27 -2.73 -13.25
C LEU A 168 -11.47 -3.79 -12.46
N GLU A 169 -11.83 -5.06 -12.61
CA GLU A 169 -11.10 -6.21 -12.04
C GLU A 169 -9.64 -6.22 -12.54
N ASP A 170 -9.43 -6.04 -13.85
CA ASP A 170 -8.09 -5.96 -14.45
C ASP A 170 -7.24 -4.87 -13.74
N VAL A 171 -7.84 -3.71 -13.43
CA VAL A 171 -7.16 -2.61 -12.74
C VAL A 171 -6.76 -3.01 -11.32
N PHE A 172 -7.62 -3.71 -10.58
CA PHE A 172 -7.32 -4.15 -9.21
C PHE A 172 -6.27 -5.26 -9.15
N GLU A 173 -6.26 -6.17 -10.13
CA GLU A 173 -5.23 -7.20 -10.26
C GLU A 173 -3.88 -6.59 -10.62
N LYS A 174 -3.86 -5.73 -11.66
CA LYS A 174 -2.62 -5.05 -12.07
C LYS A 174 -2.07 -4.14 -10.98
N TYR A 175 -2.94 -3.50 -10.20
CA TYR A 175 -2.51 -2.73 -9.04
C TYR A 175 -1.69 -3.59 -8.08
N ASP A 176 -2.17 -4.79 -7.74
CA ASP A 176 -1.44 -5.69 -6.83
C ASP A 176 -0.09 -6.12 -7.42
N GLU A 177 -0.07 -6.49 -8.71
CA GLU A 177 1.18 -6.89 -9.38
C GLU A 177 2.22 -5.77 -9.42
N VAL A 178 1.80 -4.56 -9.78
CA VAL A 178 2.68 -3.39 -9.90
C VAL A 178 3.14 -2.92 -8.52
N ILE A 179 2.26 -2.87 -7.52
CA ILE A 179 2.64 -2.51 -6.15
C ILE A 179 3.60 -3.53 -5.56
N ALA A 180 3.36 -4.83 -5.77
CA ALA A 180 4.28 -5.87 -5.33
C ALA A 180 5.66 -5.71 -5.97
N LYS A 181 5.74 -5.39 -7.27
CA LYS A 181 7.03 -5.11 -7.92
C LYS A 181 7.68 -3.84 -7.38
N VAL A 182 6.92 -2.75 -7.15
CA VAL A 182 7.47 -1.55 -6.50
C VAL A 182 8.08 -1.88 -5.12
N GLU A 183 7.39 -2.69 -4.32
CA GLU A 183 7.85 -3.07 -2.98
C GLU A 183 9.08 -3.98 -3.00
N GLU A 184 9.16 -4.91 -3.96
CA GLU A 184 10.34 -5.73 -4.22
C GLU A 184 11.56 -4.86 -4.52
N GLU A 185 11.42 -3.88 -5.41
CA GLU A 185 12.50 -2.96 -5.78
C GLU A 185 12.91 -2.04 -4.61
N GLU A 186 11.93 -1.53 -3.84
CA GLU A 186 12.20 -0.76 -2.63
C GLU A 186 13.04 -1.58 -1.63
N ASN A 187 12.72 -2.87 -1.46
CA ASN A 187 13.44 -3.76 -0.55
C ASN A 187 14.85 -4.09 -1.05
N GLU A 188 15.01 -4.45 -2.32
CA GLU A 188 16.34 -4.75 -2.89
C GLU A 188 17.28 -3.55 -2.80
N LEU A 189 16.77 -2.34 -3.09
CA LEU A 189 17.53 -1.11 -2.90
C LEU A 189 17.88 -0.88 -1.44
N ALA A 190 16.93 -1.04 -0.51
CA ALA A 190 17.19 -0.89 0.92
C ALA A 190 18.25 -1.87 1.45
N GLU A 191 18.21 -3.14 1.01
CA GLU A 191 19.21 -4.16 1.36
C GLU A 191 20.60 -3.78 0.82
N SER A 192 20.69 -3.30 -0.43
CA SER A 192 21.95 -2.83 -1.01
C SER A 192 22.56 -1.66 -0.23
N LEU A 193 21.71 -0.79 0.33
CA LEU A 193 22.13 0.38 1.09
C LEU A 193 22.57 0.06 2.51
N ALA A 194 22.04 -1.01 3.13
CA ALA A 194 22.31 -1.33 4.53
C ALA A 194 23.81 -1.39 4.86
N SER A 195 24.60 -2.03 4.00
CA SER A 195 26.06 -2.14 4.16
C SER A 195 26.79 -0.80 4.02
N LEU A 196 26.31 0.10 3.16
CA LEU A 196 26.89 1.42 2.94
C LEU A 196 26.56 2.37 4.11
N ILE A 197 25.34 2.27 4.63
CA ILE A 197 24.89 3.02 5.81
C ILE A 197 25.72 2.63 7.03
N GLU A 198 25.91 1.33 7.31
CA GLU A 198 26.77 0.86 8.41
C GLU A 198 28.21 1.37 8.28
N LYS A 199 28.74 1.43 7.05
CA LYS A 199 30.07 1.97 6.77
C LYS A 199 30.15 3.47 7.08
N GLN A 200 29.12 4.26 6.74
CA GLN A 200 29.03 5.67 7.10
C GLN A 200 28.91 5.88 8.61
N GLU A 201 28.04 5.12 9.29
CA GLU A 201 27.83 5.22 10.74
C GLU A 201 29.07 4.83 11.55
N SER A 202 29.86 3.87 11.06
CA SER A 202 31.15 3.49 11.65
C SER A 202 32.29 4.49 11.36
N GLY A 203 31.99 5.64 10.73
CA GLY A 203 32.95 6.72 10.46
C GLY A 203 33.95 6.41 9.35
N LYS A 204 33.72 5.36 8.54
CA LYS A 204 34.57 5.02 7.40
C LYS A 204 34.16 5.84 6.18
N THR A 205 35.14 6.30 5.40
CA THR A 205 34.88 7.04 4.17
C THR A 205 34.40 6.10 3.06
N LEU A 206 33.31 6.49 2.39
CA LEU A 206 32.84 5.82 1.18
C LEU A 206 33.72 6.15 -0.04
N THR A 207 33.96 5.16 -0.90
CA THR A 207 34.59 5.37 -2.21
C THR A 207 33.69 6.18 -3.13
N THR A 208 34.24 6.70 -4.24
CA THR A 208 33.43 7.40 -5.26
C THR A 208 32.33 6.52 -5.83
N GLU A 209 32.63 5.23 -6.05
CA GLU A 209 31.68 4.24 -6.53
C GLU A 209 30.54 4.00 -5.52
N GLU A 210 30.88 3.80 -4.25
CA GLU A 210 29.90 3.62 -3.17
C GLU A 210 28.99 4.86 -3.01
N LYS A 211 29.55 6.06 -3.14
CA LYS A 211 28.76 7.32 -3.13
C LYS A 211 27.78 7.41 -4.29
N ASN A 212 28.18 6.94 -5.47
CA ASN A 212 27.32 6.94 -6.65
C ASN A 212 26.18 5.92 -6.50
N ILE A 213 26.48 4.72 -5.98
CA ILE A 213 25.48 3.70 -5.67
C ILE A 213 24.47 4.24 -4.65
N LEU A 214 24.96 4.81 -3.54
CA LEU A 214 24.14 5.41 -2.49
C LEU A 214 23.17 6.44 -3.08
N LYS A 215 23.69 7.42 -3.83
CA LYS A 215 22.89 8.49 -4.43
C LYS A 215 21.87 7.95 -5.43
N SER A 216 22.24 6.96 -6.24
CA SER A 216 21.36 6.33 -7.22
C SER A 216 20.18 5.62 -6.53
N ALA A 217 20.48 4.82 -5.51
CA ALA A 217 19.48 4.10 -4.74
C ALA A 217 18.53 5.05 -3.99
N GLU A 218 19.05 6.11 -3.36
CA GLU A 218 18.23 7.15 -2.71
C GLU A 218 17.27 7.83 -3.72
N THR A 219 17.78 8.18 -4.90
CA THR A 219 16.97 8.79 -5.97
C THR A 219 15.87 7.84 -6.45
N ASN A 220 16.19 6.56 -6.63
CA ASN A 220 15.23 5.54 -7.05
C ASN A 220 14.17 5.27 -5.97
N LEU A 221 14.54 5.20 -4.70
CA LEU A 221 13.59 5.06 -3.58
C LEU A 221 12.60 6.23 -3.52
N GLU A 222 13.07 7.47 -3.73
CA GLU A 222 12.18 8.64 -3.82
C GLU A 222 11.22 8.54 -5.03
N ALA A 223 11.73 8.08 -6.18
CA ALA A 223 10.93 7.86 -7.37
C ALA A 223 9.86 6.77 -7.16
N TYR A 224 10.21 5.64 -6.54
CA TYR A 224 9.28 4.57 -6.19
C TYR A 224 8.19 5.04 -5.24
N SER A 225 8.55 5.77 -4.17
CA SER A 225 7.58 6.36 -3.24
C SER A 225 6.59 7.30 -3.95
N THR A 226 7.09 8.13 -4.87
CA THR A 226 6.27 9.04 -5.67
C THR A 226 5.31 8.28 -6.62
N VAL A 227 5.82 7.25 -7.28
CA VAL A 227 5.06 6.39 -8.19
C VAL A 227 3.98 5.62 -7.42
N LYS A 228 4.34 4.99 -6.29
CA LYS A 228 3.42 4.28 -5.39
C LYS A 228 2.27 5.17 -4.95
N LYS A 229 2.56 6.41 -4.53
CA LYS A 229 1.54 7.42 -4.19
C LYS A 229 0.63 7.74 -5.37
N SER A 230 1.19 7.87 -6.57
CA SER A 230 0.42 8.21 -7.79
C SER A 230 -0.48 7.05 -8.22
N ILE A 231 0.02 5.82 -8.18
CA ILE A 231 -0.74 4.58 -8.41
C ILE A 231 -1.89 4.46 -7.40
N ASN A 232 -1.59 4.62 -6.10
CA ASN A 232 -2.60 4.63 -5.03
C ASN A 232 -3.68 5.70 -5.24
N GLY A 233 -3.29 6.89 -5.72
CA GLY A 233 -4.23 7.96 -6.06
C GLY A 233 -5.19 7.55 -7.18
N LYS A 234 -4.68 6.97 -8.27
CA LYS A 234 -5.48 6.48 -9.40
C LYS A 234 -6.43 5.35 -9.01
N LEU A 235 -5.95 4.36 -8.24
CA LEU A 235 -6.81 3.30 -7.71
C LEU A 235 -7.86 3.88 -6.75
N GLY A 236 -7.44 4.81 -5.88
CA GLY A 236 -8.30 5.39 -4.85
C GLY A 236 -9.53 6.11 -5.41
N GLN A 237 -9.45 6.68 -6.62
CA GLN A 237 -10.56 7.30 -7.34
C GLN A 237 -11.61 6.29 -7.85
N ARG A 238 -11.24 5.02 -7.96
CA ARG A 238 -12.07 3.92 -8.48
C ARG A 238 -12.52 2.95 -7.39
N ALA A 239 -11.75 2.86 -6.32
CA ALA A 239 -12.07 2.06 -5.15
C ALA A 239 -13.08 2.80 -4.24
N ASP A 240 -14.30 3.01 -4.72
CA ASP A 240 -15.46 3.35 -3.88
C ASP A 240 -16.22 2.09 -3.47
N CYS A 241 -17.22 2.24 -2.58
CA CYS A 241 -17.94 1.07 -2.08
C CYS A 241 -18.76 0.38 -3.16
N ASP A 242 -19.38 1.10 -4.09
CA ASP A 242 -20.22 0.50 -5.12
C ASP A 242 -19.37 -0.43 -6.02
N ASN A 243 -18.21 0.07 -6.43
CA ASN A 243 -17.24 -0.66 -7.24
C ASN A 243 -16.63 -1.85 -6.49
N LEU A 244 -16.19 -1.65 -5.23
CA LEU A 244 -15.60 -2.73 -4.43
C LEU A 244 -16.63 -3.81 -4.10
N ILE A 245 -17.86 -3.43 -3.75
CA ILE A 245 -18.93 -4.37 -3.41
C ILE A 245 -19.33 -5.19 -4.64
N ALA A 246 -19.48 -4.55 -5.81
CA ALA A 246 -19.81 -5.24 -7.05
C ALA A 246 -18.74 -6.25 -7.44
N LEU A 247 -17.46 -5.84 -7.42
CA LEU A 247 -16.31 -6.68 -7.72
C LEU A 247 -16.24 -7.88 -6.78
N TYR A 248 -16.14 -7.62 -5.47
CA TYR A 248 -15.92 -8.71 -4.52
C TYR A 248 -17.12 -9.63 -4.35
N ASN A 249 -18.36 -9.19 -4.60
CA ASN A 249 -19.51 -10.08 -4.59
C ASN A 249 -19.46 -11.09 -5.74
N LYS A 250 -19.05 -10.64 -6.94
CA LYS A 250 -18.92 -11.50 -8.12
C LYS A 250 -17.96 -12.66 -7.84
N ASP A 251 -16.82 -12.36 -7.22
CA ASP A 251 -15.72 -13.32 -7.09
C ASP A 251 -15.68 -14.03 -5.73
N PHE A 252 -16.56 -13.68 -4.79
CA PHE A 252 -16.58 -14.27 -3.44
C PHE A 252 -16.75 -15.79 -3.48
N THR A 253 -17.65 -16.29 -4.32
CA THR A 253 -17.98 -17.73 -4.33
C THR A 253 -16.76 -18.59 -4.67
N SER A 254 -15.95 -18.16 -5.65
CA SER A 254 -14.74 -18.86 -6.07
C SER A 254 -13.56 -18.65 -5.12
N ASN A 255 -13.53 -17.54 -4.39
CA ASN A 255 -12.37 -17.16 -3.57
C ASN A 255 -12.62 -17.23 -2.04
N SER A 256 -13.78 -17.73 -1.61
CA SER A 256 -14.16 -17.79 -0.19
C SER A 256 -13.28 -18.69 0.70
N SER A 257 -12.35 -19.44 0.13
CA SER A 257 -11.32 -20.22 0.83
C SER A 257 -9.90 -19.65 0.68
N GLU A 258 -9.70 -18.64 -0.16
CA GLU A 258 -8.38 -18.09 -0.46
C GLU A 258 -8.05 -16.97 0.52
N VAL A 259 -7.17 -17.29 1.49
CA VAL A 259 -6.84 -16.37 2.61
C VAL A 259 -6.34 -15.03 2.09
N ASP A 260 -5.41 -15.02 1.14
CA ASP A 260 -4.84 -13.78 0.58
C ASP A 260 -5.91 -12.92 -0.09
N TRP A 261 -6.82 -13.53 -0.84
CA TRP A 261 -7.94 -12.82 -1.47
C TRP A 261 -8.87 -12.23 -0.41
N LEU A 262 -9.23 -13.02 0.61
CA LEU A 262 -10.10 -12.58 1.70
C LEU A 262 -9.46 -11.43 2.51
N GLN A 263 -8.16 -11.51 2.79
CA GLN A 263 -7.41 -10.45 3.47
C GLN A 263 -7.43 -9.16 2.65
N LYS A 264 -7.13 -9.23 1.35
CA LYS A 264 -7.16 -8.08 0.44
C LYS A 264 -8.56 -7.47 0.34
N ALA A 265 -9.58 -8.29 0.15
CA ALA A 265 -10.98 -7.86 0.09
C ALA A 265 -11.40 -7.16 1.38
N ASN A 266 -11.11 -7.78 2.54
CA ASN A 266 -11.42 -7.21 3.85
C ASN A 266 -10.70 -5.89 4.09
N ALA A 267 -9.42 -5.80 3.73
CA ALA A 267 -8.61 -4.59 3.87
C ALA A 267 -9.14 -3.44 2.99
N ARG A 268 -9.41 -3.69 1.71
CA ARG A 268 -9.90 -2.68 0.76
C ARG A 268 -11.31 -2.20 1.09
N LEU A 269 -12.24 -3.12 1.38
CA LEU A 269 -13.60 -2.77 1.83
C LEU A 269 -13.57 -1.93 3.10
N SER A 270 -12.73 -2.30 4.07
CA SER A 270 -12.65 -1.57 5.33
C SER A 270 -11.96 -0.21 5.19
N ALA A 271 -10.89 -0.10 4.37
CA ALA A 271 -10.21 1.17 4.09
C ALA A 271 -11.14 2.22 3.47
N LYS A 272 -12.19 1.77 2.76
CA LYS A 272 -13.20 2.62 2.15
C LYS A 272 -14.50 2.74 2.95
N ASN A 273 -14.50 2.22 4.19
CA ASN A 273 -15.65 2.22 5.10
C ASN A 273 -16.89 1.50 4.54
N CYS A 274 -16.71 0.49 3.68
CA CYS A 274 -17.78 -0.35 3.14
C CYS A 274 -18.26 -1.42 4.14
N THR A 275 -18.08 -1.16 5.43
CA THR A 275 -18.20 -2.14 6.52
C THR A 275 -19.63 -2.42 6.95
N LYS A 276 -20.62 -1.78 6.32
CA LYS A 276 -22.04 -1.99 6.57
C LYS A 276 -22.69 -2.93 5.55
N ASP A 277 -22.01 -3.21 4.44
CA ASP A 277 -22.55 -4.08 3.40
C ASP A 277 -22.48 -5.56 3.80
N PRO A 278 -23.50 -6.39 3.49
CA PRO A 278 -23.48 -7.84 3.74
C PRO A 278 -22.22 -8.56 3.25
N LEU A 279 -21.61 -8.11 2.15
CA LEU A 279 -20.38 -8.69 1.63
C LEU A 279 -19.21 -8.56 2.61
N PHE A 280 -19.05 -7.41 3.26
CA PHE A 280 -17.96 -7.20 4.21
C PHE A 280 -18.01 -8.24 5.34
N PHE A 281 -19.23 -8.57 5.77
CA PHE A 281 -19.48 -9.59 6.78
C PHE A 281 -19.21 -11.00 6.28
N LYS A 282 -19.64 -11.36 5.06
CA LYS A 282 -19.31 -12.65 4.42
C LYS A 282 -17.80 -12.86 4.30
N VAL A 283 -17.08 -11.83 3.84
CA VAL A 283 -15.61 -11.84 3.75
C VAL A 283 -14.98 -11.97 5.13
N SER A 284 -15.44 -11.18 6.11
CA SER A 284 -14.95 -11.25 7.49
C SER A 284 -15.19 -12.62 8.12
N GLU A 285 -16.34 -13.26 7.86
CA GLU A 285 -16.69 -14.59 8.38
C GLU A 285 -15.79 -15.68 7.78
N ALA A 286 -15.64 -15.68 6.45
CA ALA A 286 -14.77 -16.62 5.76
C ALA A 286 -13.32 -16.46 6.21
N LEU A 287 -12.82 -15.22 6.31
CA LEU A 287 -11.47 -14.94 6.79
C LEU A 287 -11.30 -15.40 8.23
N HIS A 288 -12.24 -15.06 9.12
CA HIS A 288 -12.16 -15.44 10.54
C HIS A 288 -12.13 -16.97 10.73
N LYS A 289 -12.85 -17.73 9.91
CA LYS A 289 -12.85 -19.19 9.96
C LYS A 289 -11.47 -19.79 9.62
N LEU A 290 -10.73 -19.15 8.72
CA LEU A 290 -9.41 -19.62 8.26
C LEU A 290 -8.29 -19.07 9.15
N GLU A 291 -8.38 -17.79 9.49
CA GLU A 291 -7.38 -17.05 10.25
C GLU A 291 -8.07 -16.04 11.20
N PRO A 292 -8.40 -16.47 12.43
CA PRO A 292 -9.01 -15.59 13.42
C PRO A 292 -8.13 -14.38 13.76
N SER A 293 -8.70 -13.18 13.71
CA SER A 293 -8.03 -11.95 14.13
C SER A 293 -8.95 -11.06 14.95
N ALA A 294 -8.36 -10.13 15.72
CA ALA A 294 -9.13 -9.15 16.48
C ALA A 294 -10.10 -8.35 15.60
N ARG A 295 -9.66 -7.97 14.40
CA ARG A 295 -10.45 -7.20 13.43
C ARG A 295 -11.61 -8.01 12.87
N SER A 296 -11.38 -9.27 12.49
CA SER A 296 -12.43 -10.12 11.92
C SER A 296 -13.47 -10.47 12.99
N ALA A 297 -13.04 -10.80 14.21
CA ALA A 297 -13.93 -11.01 15.36
C ALA A 297 -14.74 -9.76 15.69
N TYR A 298 -14.12 -8.57 15.73
CA TYR A 298 -14.85 -7.32 15.99
C TYR A 298 -15.93 -7.06 14.92
N SER A 299 -15.60 -7.30 13.65
CA SER A 299 -16.54 -7.13 12.52
C SER A 299 -17.72 -8.09 12.62
N LEU A 300 -17.47 -9.36 12.96
CA LEU A 300 -18.53 -10.35 13.23
C LEU A 300 -19.39 -10.00 14.45
N GLY A 301 -18.79 -9.39 15.47
CA GLY A 301 -19.56 -8.85 16.60
C GLY A 301 -20.50 -7.74 16.19
N GLN A 302 -20.09 -6.83 15.30
CA GLN A 302 -20.95 -5.79 14.73
C GLN A 302 -22.08 -6.36 13.88
N LEU A 303 -21.81 -7.42 13.10
CA LEU A 303 -22.86 -8.13 12.34
C LEU A 303 -23.92 -8.69 13.29
N ALA A 304 -23.48 -9.50 14.25
CA ALA A 304 -24.39 -10.17 15.17
C ALA A 304 -25.22 -9.16 15.98
N GLU A 305 -24.63 -8.02 16.34
CA GLU A 305 -25.37 -6.92 16.98
C GLU A 305 -26.42 -6.31 16.05
N ALA A 306 -26.09 -6.07 14.78
CA ALA A 306 -27.03 -5.55 13.77
C ALA A 306 -28.18 -6.54 13.48
N GLU A 307 -27.91 -7.84 13.53
CA GLU A 307 -28.90 -8.92 13.42
C GLU A 307 -29.74 -9.11 14.70
N GLY A 308 -29.35 -8.44 15.80
CA GLY A 308 -30.01 -8.55 17.10
C GLY A 308 -29.58 -9.77 17.93
N ASP A 309 -28.63 -10.58 17.45
CA ASP A 309 -28.03 -11.67 18.22
C ASP A 309 -26.95 -11.14 19.17
N ARG A 310 -27.43 -10.68 20.32
CA ARG A 310 -26.60 -10.06 21.37
C ARG A 310 -25.59 -11.02 21.99
N LEU A 311 -25.94 -12.30 22.15
CA LEU A 311 -25.04 -13.28 22.76
C LEU A 311 -23.87 -13.57 21.83
N LYS A 312 -24.16 -13.79 20.54
CA LYS A 312 -23.13 -13.98 19.53
C LYS A 312 -22.25 -12.74 19.38
N ALA A 313 -22.85 -11.54 19.41
CA ALA A 313 -22.10 -10.28 19.38
C ALA A 313 -21.11 -10.16 20.55
N LEU A 314 -21.56 -10.44 21.77
CA LEU A 314 -20.70 -10.40 22.95
C LEU A 314 -19.57 -11.43 22.89
N ASN A 315 -19.83 -12.64 22.39
CA ASN A 315 -18.78 -13.66 22.21
C ASN A 315 -17.68 -13.16 21.28
N TYR A 316 -18.05 -12.67 20.09
CA TYR A 316 -17.10 -12.15 19.13
C TYR A 316 -16.36 -10.89 19.62
N TYR A 317 -17.03 -9.99 20.34
CA TYR A 317 -16.34 -8.84 20.91
C TYR A 317 -15.35 -9.23 22.02
N ASN A 318 -15.67 -10.24 22.84
CA ASN A 318 -14.72 -10.74 23.84
C ASN A 318 -13.51 -11.40 23.16
N GLU A 319 -13.74 -12.24 22.15
CA GLU A 319 -12.67 -12.81 21.33
C GLU A 319 -11.80 -11.72 20.69
N ALA A 320 -12.44 -10.70 20.10
CA ALA A 320 -11.74 -9.55 19.54
C ALA A 320 -10.87 -8.86 20.59
N ALA A 321 -11.37 -8.68 21.81
CA ALA A 321 -10.62 -8.09 22.91
C ALA A 321 -9.47 -8.99 23.38
N GLU A 322 -9.58 -10.32 23.29
CA GLU A 322 -8.51 -11.26 23.63
C GLU A 322 -7.38 -11.20 22.61
N LEU A 323 -7.71 -11.20 21.32
CA LEU A 323 -6.76 -11.13 20.20
C LEU A 323 -6.10 -9.76 20.03
N GLU A 324 -6.75 -8.68 20.50
CA GLU A 324 -6.24 -7.32 20.31
C GLU A 324 -5.05 -7.00 21.23
N THR A 325 -3.94 -6.55 20.63
CA THR A 325 -2.70 -6.21 21.33
C THR A 325 -2.54 -4.70 21.52
N ASN A 326 -3.10 -3.88 20.61
CA ASN A 326 -3.07 -2.44 20.71
C ASN A 326 -4.02 -1.95 21.82
N LYS A 327 -3.48 -1.24 22.82
CA LYS A 327 -4.27 -0.76 23.97
C LYS A 327 -5.41 0.18 23.57
N ALA A 328 -5.20 1.05 22.58
CA ALA A 328 -6.22 2.01 22.17
C ALA A 328 -7.39 1.32 21.44
N ASP A 329 -7.11 0.33 20.60
CA ASP A 329 -8.15 -0.44 19.92
C ASP A 329 -8.84 -1.41 20.89
N LYS A 330 -8.10 -2.05 21.79
CA LYS A 330 -8.66 -2.87 22.88
C LYS A 330 -9.64 -2.06 23.74
N ALA A 331 -9.33 -0.79 24.02
CA ALA A 331 -10.23 0.11 24.72
C ALA A 331 -11.55 0.36 23.96
N LYS A 332 -11.50 0.50 22.62
CA LYS A 332 -12.70 0.65 21.78
C LYS A 332 -13.58 -0.60 21.85
N ILE A 333 -12.97 -1.78 21.81
CA ILE A 333 -13.69 -3.06 21.91
C ILE A 333 -14.37 -3.19 23.28
N PHE A 334 -13.64 -2.93 24.38
CA PHE A 334 -14.24 -2.96 25.72
C PHE A 334 -15.35 -1.93 25.89
N TYR A 335 -15.20 -0.73 25.33
CA TYR A 335 -16.24 0.29 25.32
C TYR A 335 -17.49 -0.19 24.56
N LYS A 336 -17.32 -0.89 23.44
CA LYS A 336 -18.41 -1.50 22.67
C LYS A 336 -19.16 -2.56 23.48
N ILE A 337 -18.43 -3.47 24.14
CA ILE A 337 -19.01 -4.47 25.05
C ILE A 337 -19.78 -3.80 26.19
N ALA A 338 -19.22 -2.74 26.78
CA ALA A 338 -19.85 -1.98 27.85
C ALA A 338 -21.18 -1.35 27.42
N ASN A 339 -21.23 -0.75 26.24
CA ASN A 339 -22.46 -0.21 25.65
C ASN A 339 -23.51 -1.31 25.48
N ASN A 340 -23.11 -2.49 24.98
CA ASN A 340 -24.03 -3.60 24.78
C ASN A 340 -24.65 -4.08 26.11
N TYR A 341 -23.85 -4.21 27.18
CA TYR A 341 -24.39 -4.51 28.52
C TYR A 341 -25.27 -3.39 29.09
N ARG A 342 -24.92 -2.13 28.86
CA ARG A 342 -25.70 -0.97 29.32
C ARG A 342 -27.08 -0.98 28.67
N ASP A 343 -27.14 -1.21 27.37
CA ASP A 343 -28.37 -1.18 26.60
C ASP A 343 -29.30 -2.36 26.97
N GLN A 344 -28.75 -3.42 27.57
CA GLN A 344 -29.49 -4.52 28.19
C GLN A 344 -29.93 -4.24 29.64
N GLY A 345 -29.57 -3.10 30.22
CA GLY A 345 -29.81 -2.81 31.64
C GLY A 345 -28.89 -3.56 32.61
N ASN A 346 -27.88 -4.29 32.12
CA ASN A 346 -26.88 -4.94 32.96
C ASN A 346 -25.78 -3.94 33.37
N LEU A 347 -26.16 -2.98 34.22
CA LEU A 347 -25.34 -1.83 34.57
C LEU A 347 -24.04 -2.22 35.30
N GLY A 348 -24.06 -3.32 36.06
CA GLY A 348 -22.88 -3.85 36.75
C GLY A 348 -21.79 -4.35 35.79
N GLN A 349 -22.18 -5.12 34.76
CA GLN A 349 -21.26 -5.55 33.71
C GLN A 349 -20.83 -4.38 32.82
N ALA A 350 -21.77 -3.48 32.46
CA ALA A 350 -21.47 -2.29 31.69
C ALA A 350 -20.36 -1.46 32.34
N ARG A 351 -20.47 -1.16 33.64
CA ARG A 351 -19.42 -0.46 34.39
C ARG A 351 -18.11 -1.24 34.38
N THR A 352 -18.14 -2.55 34.61
CA THR A 352 -16.92 -3.37 34.62
C THR A 352 -16.15 -3.22 33.31
N PHE A 353 -16.85 -3.29 32.17
CA PHE A 353 -16.22 -3.12 30.86
C PHE A 353 -15.85 -1.66 30.53
N TYR A 354 -16.62 -0.65 30.97
CA TYR A 354 -16.17 0.73 30.88
C TYR A 354 -14.88 0.95 31.68
N LYS A 355 -14.75 0.36 32.88
CA LYS A 355 -13.52 0.42 33.65
C LYS A 355 -12.35 -0.29 32.96
N LYS A 356 -12.58 -1.45 32.33
CA LYS A 356 -11.56 -2.10 31.48
C LYS A 356 -11.13 -1.20 30.32
N ALA A 357 -12.08 -0.54 29.65
CA ALA A 357 -11.78 0.42 28.59
C ALA A 357 -10.94 1.60 29.13
N LEU A 358 -11.29 2.14 30.30
CA LEU A 358 -10.54 3.20 30.98
C LEU A 358 -9.15 2.77 31.44
N SER A 359 -8.98 1.52 31.88
CA SER A 359 -7.65 0.97 32.19
C SER A 359 -6.76 0.88 30.95
N ALA A 360 -7.33 0.58 29.79
CA ALA A 360 -6.61 0.55 28.52
C ALA A 360 -6.37 1.94 27.91
N LYS A 361 -7.33 2.86 28.07
CA LYS A 361 -7.26 4.26 27.62
C LYS A 361 -7.90 5.20 28.67
N PRO A 362 -7.11 5.74 29.61
CA PRO A 362 -7.62 6.64 30.66
C PRO A 362 -8.24 7.94 30.14
N SER A 363 -7.86 8.37 28.93
CA SER A 363 -8.42 9.56 28.26
C SER A 363 -9.76 9.32 27.56
N LEU A 364 -10.37 8.15 27.70
CA LEU A 364 -11.69 7.86 27.11
C LEU A 364 -12.82 8.51 27.94
N GLY A 365 -12.90 9.85 27.91
CA GLY A 365 -13.82 10.65 28.72
C GLY A 365 -15.30 10.23 28.59
N ILE A 366 -15.72 9.81 27.40
CA ILE A 366 -17.09 9.35 27.15
C ILE A 366 -17.48 8.13 28.01
N ALA A 367 -16.54 7.26 28.39
CA ALA A 367 -16.82 6.14 29.27
C ALA A 367 -17.15 6.62 30.70
N TYR A 368 -16.46 7.66 31.20
CA TYR A 368 -16.79 8.29 32.48
C TYR A 368 -18.20 8.91 32.45
N LEU A 369 -18.59 9.58 31.36
CA LEU A 369 -19.95 10.15 31.23
C LEU A 369 -21.03 9.07 31.22
N HIS A 370 -20.80 7.93 30.57
CA HIS A 370 -21.76 6.84 30.63
C HIS A 370 -21.87 6.25 32.04
N ILE A 371 -20.77 6.08 32.78
CA ILE A 371 -20.83 5.67 34.17
C ILE A 371 -21.61 6.68 35.02
N ALA A 372 -21.33 7.98 34.87
CA ALA A 372 -22.04 9.06 35.55
C ALA A 372 -23.55 9.02 35.26
N ASN A 373 -23.94 8.84 33.99
CA ASN A 373 -25.35 8.75 33.59
C ASN A 373 -26.05 7.50 34.16
N MET A 374 -25.36 6.35 34.19
CA MET A 374 -25.92 5.14 34.80
C MET A 374 -26.14 5.33 36.31
N TYR A 375 -25.22 5.99 37.01
CA TYR A 375 -25.35 6.30 38.43
C TYR A 375 -26.50 7.26 38.71
N SER A 376 -26.60 8.36 37.97
CA SER A 376 -27.66 9.35 38.17
C SER A 376 -29.06 8.78 37.91
N LYS A 377 -29.20 7.83 36.97
CA LYS A 377 -30.45 7.11 36.71
C LYS A 377 -30.82 6.07 37.77
N SER A 378 -29.87 5.61 38.58
CA SER A 378 -30.08 4.55 39.58
C SER A 378 -30.31 5.08 41.00
N VAL A 379 -30.41 6.41 41.18
CA VAL A 379 -30.55 7.08 42.49
C VAL A 379 -31.69 6.51 43.34
N ASN A 380 -32.83 6.20 42.72
CA ASN A 380 -34.00 5.70 43.46
C ASN A 380 -33.81 4.28 44.00
N ASP A 381 -32.96 3.49 43.35
CA ASP A 381 -32.70 2.08 43.65
C ASP A 381 -31.47 1.89 44.56
N CYS A 382 -30.69 2.95 44.77
CA CYS A 382 -29.36 2.91 45.36
C CYS A 382 -29.23 3.88 46.55
N GLY A 383 -29.90 3.54 47.66
CA GLY A 383 -29.81 4.25 48.94
C GLY A 383 -30.92 3.81 49.91
N SER A 384 -30.71 3.99 51.21
CA SER A 384 -31.66 3.58 52.26
C SER A 384 -32.67 4.66 52.65
N ASP A 385 -32.34 5.92 52.38
CA ASP A 385 -33.09 7.10 52.82
C ASP A 385 -32.94 8.23 51.78
N PRO A 386 -33.75 9.30 51.83
CA PRO A 386 -33.72 10.37 50.84
C PRO A 386 -32.34 11.03 50.67
N PHE A 387 -31.57 11.15 51.76
CA PHE A 387 -30.25 11.77 51.73
C PHE A 387 -29.23 10.85 51.04
N SER A 388 -29.13 9.59 51.47
CA SER A 388 -28.17 8.63 50.88
C SER A 388 -28.49 8.30 49.41
N LYS A 389 -29.76 8.31 49.02
CA LYS A 389 -30.17 8.21 47.60
C LYS A 389 -29.63 9.40 46.80
N ARG A 390 -29.91 10.63 47.23
CA ARG A 390 -29.44 11.83 46.52
C ARG A 390 -27.92 11.97 46.55
N ALA A 391 -27.22 11.44 47.54
CA ALA A 391 -25.76 11.43 47.59
C ALA A 391 -25.11 10.73 46.38
N VAL A 392 -25.83 9.83 45.69
CA VAL A 392 -25.36 9.23 44.42
C VAL A 392 -25.13 10.27 43.33
N TYR A 393 -25.83 11.42 43.36
CA TYR A 393 -25.59 12.50 42.41
C TYR A 393 -24.21 13.16 42.60
N TRP A 394 -23.63 13.16 43.82
CA TRP A 394 -22.24 13.60 43.98
C TRP A 394 -21.28 12.65 43.26
N LEU A 395 -21.50 11.34 43.36
CA LEU A 395 -20.67 10.35 42.65
C LEU A 395 -20.81 10.49 41.13
N ALA A 396 -22.03 10.69 40.64
CA ALA A 396 -22.27 10.97 39.23
C ALA A 396 -21.57 12.26 38.77
N ALA A 397 -21.57 13.32 39.60
CA ALA A 397 -20.85 14.55 39.31
C ALA A 397 -19.33 14.32 39.25
N ASP A 398 -18.75 13.57 40.20
CA ASP A 398 -17.31 13.27 40.20
C ASP A 398 -16.85 12.57 38.93
N TYR A 399 -17.63 11.59 38.45
CA TYR A 399 -17.35 10.91 37.17
C TYR A 399 -17.50 11.87 35.97
N ALA A 400 -18.51 12.74 35.96
CA ALA A 400 -18.68 13.72 34.91
C ALA A 400 -17.53 14.75 34.88
N GLU A 401 -17.06 15.22 36.05
CA GLU A 401 -15.89 16.10 36.14
C GLU A 401 -14.61 15.41 35.70
N MET A 402 -14.45 14.11 36.03
CA MET A 402 -13.33 13.33 35.53
C MET A 402 -13.35 13.27 34.00
N ALA A 403 -14.52 13.07 33.39
CA ALA A 403 -14.67 13.10 31.94
C ALA A 403 -14.16 14.42 31.33
N ALA A 404 -14.58 15.56 31.89
CA ALA A 404 -14.12 16.89 31.45
C ALA A 404 -12.60 17.07 31.58
N ARG A 405 -12.01 16.48 32.63
CA ARG A 405 -10.58 16.59 32.93
C ARG A 405 -9.71 15.76 31.99
N VAL A 406 -10.13 14.54 31.68
CA VAL A 406 -9.32 13.60 30.88
C VAL A 406 -9.59 13.72 29.37
N ASP A 407 -10.72 14.33 28.99
CA ASP A 407 -11.12 14.55 27.60
C ASP A 407 -11.70 15.98 27.43
N PRO A 408 -10.83 16.97 27.11
CA PRO A 408 -11.26 18.36 26.94
C PRO A 408 -12.31 18.57 25.85
N SER A 409 -12.43 17.66 24.87
CA SER A 409 -13.43 17.75 23.81
C SER A 409 -14.86 17.60 24.35
N LEU A 410 -15.02 16.95 25.50
CA LEU A 410 -16.29 16.74 26.18
C LEU A 410 -16.51 17.74 27.33
N ALA A 411 -15.57 18.64 27.59
CA ALA A 411 -15.57 19.45 28.81
C ALA A 411 -16.86 20.27 28.98
N SER A 412 -17.43 20.82 27.91
CA SER A 412 -18.66 21.62 28.03
C SER A 412 -19.84 20.76 28.51
N ASP A 413 -20.14 19.67 27.81
CA ASP A 413 -21.25 18.78 28.13
C ASP A 413 -21.04 18.10 29.48
N ALA A 414 -19.80 17.70 29.76
CA ALA A 414 -19.43 17.03 31.01
C ALA A 414 -19.56 17.95 32.23
N ASN A 415 -19.12 19.21 32.12
CA ASN A 415 -19.30 20.19 33.20
C ASN A 415 -20.78 20.55 33.38
N GLN A 416 -21.56 20.63 32.30
CA GLN A 416 -23.01 20.85 32.39
C GLN A 416 -23.70 19.69 33.13
N ALA A 417 -23.36 18.45 32.79
CA ALA A 417 -23.87 17.27 33.48
C ALA A 417 -23.47 17.25 34.96
N ALA A 418 -22.21 17.56 35.27
CA ALA A 418 -21.72 17.66 36.64
C ALA A 418 -22.49 18.72 37.45
N ALA A 419 -22.70 19.92 36.88
CA ALA A 419 -23.46 20.98 37.52
C ALA A 419 -24.92 20.57 37.78
N ALA A 420 -25.57 19.91 36.80
CA ALA A 420 -26.93 19.39 36.96
C ALA A 420 -27.01 18.36 38.09
N TYR A 421 -26.08 17.40 38.14
CA TYR A 421 -26.04 16.41 39.22
C TYR A 421 -25.80 17.06 40.59
N LYS A 422 -24.88 18.03 40.70
CA LYS A 422 -24.66 18.77 41.95
C LYS A 422 -25.90 19.53 42.42
N GLY A 423 -26.70 20.07 41.49
CA GLY A 423 -27.98 20.72 41.81
C GLY A 423 -29.04 19.77 42.39
N LEU A 424 -28.98 18.48 42.03
CA LEU A 424 -29.88 17.44 42.53
C LEU A 424 -29.37 16.75 43.79
N ALA A 425 -28.07 16.82 44.06
CA ALA A 425 -27.44 16.24 45.24
C ALA A 425 -27.86 16.98 46.54
N PRO A 426 -27.62 16.39 47.74
CA PRO A 426 -27.91 17.07 49.00
C PRO A 426 -27.13 18.39 49.11
N GLN A 427 -27.81 19.43 49.59
CA GLN A 427 -27.21 20.76 49.74
C GLN A 427 -26.60 20.93 51.14
N LYS A 428 -25.78 21.98 51.31
CA LYS A 428 -25.09 22.31 52.56
C LYS A 428 -26.01 22.25 53.80
N SER A 429 -27.21 22.81 53.69
CA SER A 429 -28.22 22.80 54.76
C SER A 429 -28.69 21.39 55.12
N GLU A 430 -28.86 20.52 54.13
CA GLU A 430 -29.27 19.12 54.32
C GLU A 430 -28.15 18.30 54.96
N VAL A 431 -26.89 18.59 54.63
CA VAL A 431 -25.73 17.98 55.28
C VAL A 431 -25.70 18.35 56.77
N PHE A 432 -25.90 19.63 57.12
CA PHE A 432 -25.95 20.07 58.51
C PHE A 432 -27.10 19.47 59.32
N GLN A 433 -28.19 19.09 58.66
CA GLN A 433 -29.34 18.42 59.29
C GLN A 433 -29.20 16.90 59.31
N SER A 434 -28.21 16.35 58.59
CA SER A 434 -27.90 14.92 58.55
C SER A 434 -26.95 14.50 59.67
N SER A 435 -26.69 13.20 59.80
CA SER A 435 -25.64 12.66 60.67
C SER A 435 -24.23 12.75 60.08
N TYR A 436 -24.09 13.21 58.83
CA TYR A 436 -22.82 13.26 58.10
C TYR A 436 -22.14 14.62 58.18
N LYS A 437 -20.82 14.61 58.07
CA LYS A 437 -19.93 15.78 58.02
C LYS A 437 -19.19 15.84 56.69
N SER A 438 -18.68 17.02 56.34
CA SER A 438 -17.79 17.19 55.18
C SER A 438 -16.64 16.20 55.22
N GLY A 439 -16.39 15.51 54.10
CA GLY A 439 -15.35 14.48 53.98
C GLY A 439 -15.77 13.07 54.39
N ASP A 440 -16.92 12.91 55.06
CA ASP A 440 -17.43 11.58 55.44
C ASP A 440 -17.66 10.71 54.21
N ALA A 441 -17.38 9.42 54.38
CA ALA A 441 -17.58 8.41 53.34
C ALA A 441 -18.99 7.82 53.43
N ILE A 442 -19.71 7.84 52.31
CA ILE A 442 -21.03 7.23 52.16
C ILE A 442 -20.88 6.07 51.18
N LYS A 443 -21.11 4.85 51.66
CA LYS A 443 -21.12 3.65 50.81
C LYS A 443 -22.44 3.63 50.03
N VAL A 444 -22.37 3.70 48.71
CA VAL A 444 -23.52 3.52 47.83
C VAL A 444 -23.75 2.02 47.66
N GLY A 445 -24.95 1.55 48.01
CA GLY A 445 -25.36 0.15 47.91
C GLY A 445 -25.62 -0.31 46.46
N CYS A 446 -26.50 -1.29 46.30
CA CYS A 446 -26.96 -1.82 45.01
C CYS A 446 -25.83 -2.30 44.08
N TRP A 447 -26.06 -2.30 42.77
CA TRP A 447 -25.05 -2.60 41.76
C TRP A 447 -23.90 -1.56 41.74
N ILE A 448 -24.12 -0.33 42.24
CA ILE A 448 -23.12 0.73 42.29
C ILE A 448 -21.95 0.32 43.22
N GLY A 449 -22.19 -0.05 44.48
CA GLY A 449 -21.13 -0.62 45.33
C GLY A 449 -19.84 0.23 45.46
N GLU A 450 -19.91 1.53 45.18
CA GLU A 450 -18.81 2.49 45.29
C GLU A 450 -19.04 3.43 46.46
N THR A 451 -18.01 4.15 46.87
CA THR A 451 -18.07 5.10 47.97
C THR A 451 -17.99 6.51 47.42
N VAL A 452 -18.89 7.38 47.87
CA VAL A 452 -18.85 8.83 47.60
C VAL A 452 -18.46 9.56 48.87
N ARG A 453 -17.81 10.72 48.75
CA ARG A 453 -17.48 11.57 49.89
C ARG A 453 -18.39 12.78 49.94
N VAL A 454 -18.83 13.15 51.14
CA VAL A 454 -19.56 14.40 51.36
C VAL A 454 -18.65 15.58 50.94
N PRO A 455 -19.11 16.47 50.05
CA PRO A 455 -18.30 17.61 49.61
C PRO A 455 -17.88 18.51 50.77
N ASN A 456 -16.76 19.22 50.58
CA ASN A 456 -16.35 20.28 51.49
C ASN A 456 -17.15 21.56 51.16
N PHE A 457 -17.91 22.05 52.13
CA PHE A 457 -18.82 23.19 52.00
C PHE A 457 -18.37 24.45 52.75
#